data_AF-A0A7S3EY72-F1
#
_entry.id   AF-A0A7S3EY72-F1
#
_cell.length_a   1.000
_cell.length_b   1.000
_cell.length_c   1.000
_cell.angle_alpha   90.00
_cell.angle_beta   90.00
_cell.angle_gamma   90.00
#
_symmetry.space_group_name_H-M   'P 1'
#
loop_
_entity.id
_entity.type
_entity.pdbx_description
1 polymer ?
#
loop_
_entity_poly.entity_id
_entity_poly.type
_entity_poly.pdbx_seq_one_letter_code
_entity_poly.pdbx_strand_id
1 'polypeptide(L)'
;MDAEWDSHRDEVAAHRRMGGDGNAQQALAFAEEMLGERVRIMGLQAKPQLNGRTGKALHLDRGKGRMAIDLGDTDGTVLVRLQNVEGMWLPMRLAEAITTNNIPMVRKWLQAGGDVNAWGGEMIAGGLTMLHMAAALGNEAAHGNVEMIKVLIDSLADPTLQDSSGRKAADYATRSDVVALLGSRSKEA
;
A
#
# COMPACT_ATOMS: atom_id res chain seq x y z
N MET A 1 2.22 -32.54 -6.35
CA MET A 1 0.79 -32.23 -6.62
C MET A 1 0.75 -30.75 -7.01
N ASP A 2 1.43 -30.42 -8.12
CA ASP A 2 1.99 -29.08 -8.33
C ASP A 2 1.53 -28.44 -9.67
N ALA A 3 0.50 -29.00 -10.30
CA ALA A 3 0.05 -28.59 -11.64
C ALA A 3 -1.12 -27.59 -11.65
N GLU A 4 -1.89 -27.48 -10.57
CA GLU A 4 -3.06 -26.57 -10.51
C GLU A 4 -2.69 -25.11 -10.19
N TRP A 5 -1.53 -24.85 -9.57
CA TRP A 5 -1.16 -23.51 -9.08
C TRP A 5 -0.29 -22.68 -10.03
N ASP A 6 0.49 -23.32 -10.92
CA ASP A 6 1.22 -22.59 -11.97
C ASP A 6 0.25 -21.92 -12.97
N SER A 7 -0.88 -22.58 -13.24
CA SER A 7 -1.98 -22.02 -14.03
C SER A 7 -2.58 -20.76 -13.38
N HIS A 8 -2.63 -20.69 -12.05
CA HIS A 8 -3.17 -19.53 -11.33
C HIS A 8 -2.18 -18.36 -11.28
N ARG A 9 -0.86 -18.61 -11.24
CA ARG A 9 0.15 -17.54 -11.40
C ARG A 9 0.08 -16.91 -12.78
N ASP A 10 -0.05 -17.73 -13.82
CA ASP A 10 -0.21 -17.26 -15.18
C ASP A 10 -1.56 -16.57 -15.41
N GLU A 11 -2.64 -17.03 -14.77
CA GLU A 11 -3.95 -16.35 -14.81
C GLU A 11 -3.96 -15.01 -14.06
N VAL A 12 -3.35 -14.91 -12.88
CA VAL A 12 -3.25 -13.65 -12.12
C VAL A 12 -2.32 -12.66 -12.84
N ALA A 13 -1.22 -13.14 -13.43
CA ALA A 13 -0.36 -12.34 -14.29
C ALA A 13 -1.03 -11.96 -15.62
N ALA A 14 -1.88 -12.81 -16.19
CA ALA A 14 -2.63 -12.54 -17.42
C ALA A 14 -3.84 -11.62 -17.20
N HIS A 15 -4.55 -11.71 -16.07
CA HIS A 15 -5.56 -10.74 -15.64
C HIS A 15 -4.95 -9.35 -15.45
N ARG A 16 -3.68 -9.27 -14.99
CA ARG A 16 -2.91 -8.02 -14.96
C ARG A 16 -2.64 -7.43 -16.36
N ARG A 17 -2.59 -8.26 -17.40
CA ARG A 17 -2.40 -7.83 -18.81
C ARG A 17 -3.71 -7.43 -19.51
N MET A 18 -4.85 -7.97 -19.11
CA MET A 18 -6.17 -7.59 -19.66
C MET A 18 -6.91 -6.50 -18.85
N GLY A 19 -6.48 -6.19 -17.63
CA GLY A 19 -7.06 -5.15 -16.75
C GLY A 19 -6.34 -3.79 -16.76
N GLY A 20 -5.43 -3.54 -17.72
CA GLY A 20 -4.52 -2.38 -17.72
C GLY A 20 -5.22 -1.01 -17.69
N ASP A 21 -6.35 -0.87 -18.38
CA ASP A 21 -7.06 0.41 -18.49
C ASP A 21 -7.88 0.74 -17.23
N GLY A 22 -8.51 -0.29 -16.62
CA GLY A 22 -9.29 -0.12 -15.39
C GLY A 22 -8.40 0.26 -14.20
N ASN A 23 -7.22 -0.36 -14.10
CA ASN A 23 -6.27 -0.08 -13.02
C ASN A 23 -5.67 1.32 -13.12
N ALA A 24 -5.34 1.76 -14.34
CA ALA A 24 -4.85 3.12 -14.58
C ALA A 24 -5.93 4.18 -14.28
N GLN A 25 -7.19 3.95 -14.65
CA GLN A 25 -8.28 4.86 -14.31
C GLN A 25 -8.55 4.94 -12.81
N GLN A 26 -8.48 3.82 -12.09
CA GLN A 26 -8.63 3.80 -10.63
C GLN A 26 -7.48 4.53 -9.93
N ALA A 27 -6.24 4.38 -10.42
CA ALA A 27 -5.09 5.14 -9.93
C ALA A 27 -5.25 6.65 -10.14
N LEU A 28 -5.73 7.06 -11.31
CA LEU A 28 -6.01 8.45 -11.62
C LEU A 28 -7.15 9.01 -10.74
N ALA A 29 -8.24 8.27 -10.59
CA ALA A 29 -9.38 8.68 -9.77
C ALA A 29 -9.01 8.78 -8.28
N PHE A 30 -8.19 7.87 -7.78
CA PHE A 30 -7.68 7.93 -6.41
C PHE A 30 -6.71 9.11 -6.21
N ALA A 31 -5.84 9.38 -7.19
CA ALA A 31 -4.96 10.53 -7.16
C ALA A 31 -5.72 11.87 -7.22
N GLU A 32 -6.87 11.91 -7.88
CA GLU A 32 -7.75 13.08 -7.90
C GLU A 32 -8.29 13.45 -6.51
N GLU A 33 -8.46 12.48 -5.61
CA GLU A 33 -8.84 12.74 -4.21
C GLU A 33 -7.73 13.45 -3.42
N MET A 34 -6.49 13.45 -3.94
CA MET A 34 -5.38 14.18 -3.31
C MET A 34 -5.37 15.67 -3.71
N LEU A 35 -6.13 16.08 -4.74
CA LEU A 35 -6.10 17.47 -5.21
C LEU A 35 -6.58 18.43 -4.13
N GLY A 36 -5.82 19.51 -3.92
CA GLY A 36 -6.07 20.48 -2.86
C GLY A 36 -5.54 20.07 -1.49
N GLU A 37 -5.19 18.80 -1.29
CA GLU A 37 -4.68 18.28 -0.03
C GLU A 37 -3.16 18.39 0.09
N ARG A 38 -2.68 18.24 1.32
CA ARG A 38 -1.25 18.18 1.62
C ARG A 38 -0.73 16.77 1.34
N VAL A 39 0.31 16.69 0.53
CA VAL A 39 0.95 15.45 0.10
C VAL A 39 2.44 15.47 0.43
N ARG A 40 3.04 14.29 0.56
CA ARG A 40 4.47 14.07 0.77
C ARG A 40 5.08 13.42 -0.46
N ILE A 41 6.29 13.84 -0.81
CA ILE A 41 7.08 13.24 -1.88
C ILE A 41 7.94 12.11 -1.31
N MET A 42 7.94 10.97 -1.99
CA MET A 42 8.55 9.72 -1.52
C MET A 42 9.23 9.00 -2.71
N GLY A 43 10.21 8.13 -2.44
CA GLY A 43 10.69 7.15 -3.43
C GLY A 43 11.40 7.70 -4.68
N LEU A 44 11.75 8.99 -4.74
CA LEU A 44 12.51 9.56 -5.86
C LEU A 44 13.97 9.12 -5.82
N GLN A 45 14.41 8.44 -6.88
CA GLN A 45 15.82 8.07 -7.09
C GLN A 45 16.62 9.19 -7.75
N ALA A 46 16.03 9.91 -8.71
CA ALA A 46 16.73 10.95 -9.47
C ALA A 46 16.92 12.27 -8.71
N LYS A 47 16.05 12.54 -7.72
CA LYS A 47 16.08 13.74 -6.88
C LYS A 47 15.77 13.38 -5.43
N PRO A 48 16.64 12.60 -4.76
CA PRO A 48 16.38 12.07 -3.43
C PRO A 48 16.20 13.17 -2.38
N GLN A 49 16.78 14.36 -2.59
CA GLN A 49 16.62 15.53 -1.73
C GLN A 49 15.17 16.06 -1.65
N LEU A 50 14.30 15.65 -2.58
CA LEU A 50 12.88 15.99 -2.51
C LEU A 50 12.07 15.00 -1.68
N ASN A 51 12.61 13.81 -1.35
CA ASN A 51 11.92 12.85 -0.51
C ASN A 51 11.73 13.41 0.91
N GLY A 52 10.56 13.18 1.49
CA GLY A 52 10.16 13.71 2.80
C GLY A 52 9.57 15.12 2.75
N ARG A 53 9.79 15.89 1.68
CA ARG A 53 9.18 17.21 1.52
C ARG A 53 7.68 17.10 1.32
N THR A 54 6.97 18.12 1.78
CA THR A 54 5.51 18.19 1.72
C THR A 54 5.07 19.42 0.96
N GLY A 55 3.96 19.30 0.24
CA GLY A 55 3.37 20.41 -0.51
C GLY A 55 1.89 20.19 -0.77
N LYS A 56 1.26 21.15 -1.45
CA LYS A 56 -0.14 21.06 -1.85
C LYS A 56 -0.24 20.43 -3.25
N ALA A 57 -1.05 19.40 -3.40
CA ALA A 57 -1.32 18.84 -4.73
C ALA A 57 -2.24 19.79 -5.51
N LEU A 58 -1.81 20.18 -6.71
CA LEU A 58 -2.50 21.19 -7.53
C LEU A 58 -3.38 20.57 -8.61
N HIS A 59 -2.78 19.76 -9.48
CA HIS A 59 -3.46 19.12 -10.60
C HIS A 59 -2.75 17.84 -11.02
N LEU A 60 -3.49 16.96 -11.70
CA LEU A 60 -3.01 15.69 -12.23
C LEU A 60 -2.86 15.79 -13.75
N ASP A 61 -1.63 15.64 -14.26
CA ASP A 61 -1.39 15.42 -15.68
C ASP A 61 -1.72 13.95 -16.00
N ARG A 62 -2.98 13.71 -16.40
CA ARG A 62 -3.48 12.37 -16.76
C ARG A 62 -2.69 11.74 -17.91
N GLY A 63 -2.20 12.54 -18.86
CA GLY A 63 -1.45 12.04 -20.02
C GLY A 63 -0.06 11.51 -19.65
N LYS A 64 0.54 12.06 -18.58
CA LYS A 64 1.88 11.64 -18.11
C LYS A 64 1.86 10.86 -16.79
N GLY A 65 0.71 10.72 -16.15
CA GLY A 65 0.57 10.08 -14.83
C GLY A 65 1.36 10.79 -13.74
N ARG A 66 1.39 12.14 -13.77
CA ARG A 66 2.18 12.96 -12.84
C ARG A 66 1.32 13.94 -12.06
N MET A 67 1.56 14.01 -10.76
CA MET A 67 0.97 15.00 -9.87
C MET A 67 1.85 16.25 -9.80
N ALA A 68 1.23 17.42 -9.97
CA ALA A 68 1.85 18.70 -9.69
C ALA A 68 1.72 19.03 -8.19
N ILE A 69 2.85 19.25 -7.53
CA ILE A 69 2.90 19.56 -6.10
C ILE A 69 3.57 20.91 -5.92
N ASP A 70 2.85 21.84 -5.30
CA ASP A 70 3.40 23.12 -4.84
C ASP A 70 4.06 22.94 -3.48
N LEU A 71 5.38 23.11 -3.42
CA LEU A 71 6.15 22.97 -2.18
C LEU A 71 6.08 24.22 -1.31
N GLY A 72 5.52 25.34 -1.79
CA GLY A 72 5.41 26.59 -1.03
C GLY A 72 6.73 27.34 -0.77
N ASP A 73 7.87 26.71 -1.05
CA ASP A 73 9.23 27.28 -0.95
C ASP A 73 9.73 27.81 -2.32
N THR A 74 10.99 28.23 -2.39
CA THR A 74 11.70 28.66 -3.63
C THR A 74 11.75 27.62 -4.75
N ASP A 75 11.47 26.34 -4.45
CA ASP A 75 11.48 25.25 -5.43
C ASP A 75 10.23 25.20 -6.33
N GLY A 76 9.20 25.98 -6.00
CA GLY A 76 7.97 26.08 -6.79
C GLY A 76 7.23 24.76 -6.94
N THR A 77 6.67 24.54 -8.13
CA THR A 77 5.88 23.35 -8.45
C THR A 77 6.75 22.23 -9.02
N VAL A 78 6.64 21.03 -8.45
CA VAL A 78 7.31 19.83 -8.93
C VAL A 78 6.32 18.82 -9.51
N LEU A 79 6.71 18.15 -10.59
CA LEU A 79 5.93 17.09 -11.24
C LEU A 79 6.53 15.72 -10.92
N VAL A 80 5.81 14.92 -10.16
CA VAL A 80 6.24 13.59 -9.71
C VAL A 80 5.23 12.52 -10.12
N ARG A 81 5.70 11.28 -10.33
CA ARG A 81 4.81 10.15 -10.63
C ARG A 81 3.92 9.85 -9.43
N LEU A 82 2.71 9.34 -9.68
CA LEU A 82 1.74 9.02 -8.61
C LEU A 82 2.31 8.09 -7.53
N GLN A 83 3.10 7.08 -7.92
CA GLN A 83 3.79 6.18 -6.98
C GLN A 83 4.78 6.87 -6.02
N ASN A 84 5.17 8.12 -6.31
CA ASN A 84 6.12 8.90 -5.52
C ASN A 84 5.40 9.97 -4.68
N VAL A 85 4.08 9.86 -4.54
CA VAL A 85 3.21 10.80 -3.84
C VAL A 85 2.37 10.05 -2.84
N GLU A 86 2.39 10.53 -1.61
CA GLU A 86 1.53 10.03 -0.55
C GLU A 86 0.68 11.18 0.00
N GLY A 87 -0.64 11.01 0.06
CA GLY A 87 -1.50 11.94 0.79
C GLY A 87 -1.20 11.88 2.28
N MET A 88 -1.02 13.01 2.96
CA MET A 88 -0.71 12.98 4.39
C MET A 88 -1.82 12.37 5.26
N TRP A 89 -3.05 12.39 4.76
CA TRP A 89 -4.21 11.72 5.37
C TRP A 89 -4.22 10.20 5.13
N LEU A 90 -3.46 9.71 4.15
CA LEU A 90 -3.53 8.35 3.66
C LEU A 90 -3.09 7.31 4.71
N PRO A 91 -1.98 7.51 5.46
CA PRO A 91 -1.60 6.57 6.50
C PRO A 91 -2.69 6.36 7.56
N MET A 92 -3.31 7.45 8.05
CA MET A 92 -4.38 7.37 9.05
C MET A 92 -5.64 6.70 8.49
N ARG A 93 -6.06 7.04 7.27
CA ARG A 93 -7.22 6.41 6.65
C ARG A 93 -7.00 4.92 6.35
N LEU A 94 -5.80 4.53 5.92
CA LEU A 94 -5.47 3.11 5.73
C LEU A 94 -5.44 2.39 7.08
N ALA A 95 -4.98 3.05 8.16
CA ALA A 95 -4.97 2.46 9.50
C ALA A 95 -6.39 2.20 9.97
N GLU A 96 -7.26 3.19 9.83
CA GLU A 96 -8.69 3.06 10.11
C GLU A 96 -9.34 1.99 9.23
N ALA A 97 -9.00 1.93 7.94
CA ALA A 97 -9.53 0.92 7.05
C ALA A 97 -9.13 -0.50 7.47
N ILE A 98 -7.92 -0.68 8.02
CA ILE A 98 -7.48 -1.98 8.53
C ILE A 98 -8.13 -2.30 9.88
N THR A 99 -8.30 -1.34 10.78
CA THR A 99 -8.98 -1.56 12.07
C THR A 99 -10.46 -1.86 11.91
N THR A 100 -11.11 -1.23 10.93
CA THR A 100 -12.53 -1.41 10.61
C THR A 100 -12.79 -2.51 9.57
N ASN A 101 -11.75 -3.20 9.11
CA ASN A 101 -11.80 -4.20 8.04
C ASN A 101 -12.47 -3.69 6.74
N ASN A 102 -12.27 -2.41 6.41
CA ASN A 102 -12.70 -1.77 5.18
C ASN A 102 -11.81 -2.19 4.00
N ILE A 103 -12.01 -3.43 3.56
CA ILE A 103 -11.34 -4.05 2.42
C ILE A 103 -11.50 -3.21 1.13
N PRO A 104 -12.68 -2.63 0.80
CA PRO A 104 -12.83 -1.83 -0.41
C PRO A 104 -11.88 -0.64 -0.49
N MET A 105 -11.65 0.08 0.62
CA MET A 105 -10.71 1.19 0.67
C MET A 105 -9.27 0.73 0.41
N VAL A 106 -8.84 -0.36 1.06
CA VAL A 106 -7.49 -0.92 0.87
C VAL A 106 -7.30 -1.43 -0.55
N ARG A 107 -8.28 -2.17 -1.10
CA ARG A 107 -8.24 -2.62 -2.51
C ARG A 107 -8.14 -1.45 -3.48
N LYS A 108 -8.91 -0.38 -3.27
CA LYS A 108 -8.87 0.82 -4.12
C LYS A 108 -7.47 1.45 -4.13
N TRP A 109 -6.84 1.56 -2.96
CA TRP A 109 -5.48 2.08 -2.85
C TRP A 109 -4.43 1.16 -3.51
N LEU A 110 -4.53 -0.16 -3.32
CA LEU A 110 -3.64 -1.14 -3.95
C LEU A 110 -3.76 -1.11 -5.49
N GLN A 111 -5.00 -1.04 -6.01
CA GLN A 111 -5.29 -0.87 -7.43
C GLN A 111 -4.71 0.46 -7.96
N ALA A 112 -4.71 1.51 -7.14
CA ALA A 112 -4.07 2.76 -7.48
C ALA A 112 -2.53 2.70 -7.56
N GLY A 113 -1.93 1.52 -7.33
CA GLY A 113 -0.49 1.32 -7.34
C GLY A 113 0.16 1.62 -5.99
N GLY A 114 -0.63 1.64 -4.91
CA GLY A 114 -0.11 1.73 -3.55
C GLY A 114 0.88 0.60 -3.26
N ASP A 115 2.05 0.97 -2.76
CA ASP A 115 3.06 -0.01 -2.37
C ASP A 115 2.69 -0.66 -1.04
N VAL A 116 2.12 -1.86 -1.13
CA VAL A 116 1.65 -2.67 -0.01
C VAL A 116 2.68 -2.85 1.12
N ASN A 117 3.97 -2.74 0.81
CA ASN A 117 5.08 -2.90 1.76
C ASN A 117 5.63 -1.57 2.30
N ALA A 118 5.30 -0.43 1.68
CA ALA A 118 5.79 0.89 2.08
C ALA A 118 5.01 1.51 3.27
N TRP A 119 3.89 0.92 3.65
CA TRP A 119 3.05 1.50 4.69
C TRP A 119 3.71 1.42 6.06
N GLY A 120 3.62 2.50 6.83
CA GLY A 120 4.20 2.61 8.18
C GLY A 120 5.58 3.25 8.25
N GLY A 121 5.85 4.25 7.40
CA GLY A 121 6.97 5.17 7.60
C GLY A 121 6.90 5.93 8.94
N GLU A 122 7.72 6.97 9.08
CA GLU A 122 7.95 7.74 10.33
C GLU A 122 6.68 8.17 11.12
N MET A 123 5.52 8.28 10.44
CA MET A 123 4.24 8.68 11.04
C MET A 123 3.54 7.55 11.82
N ILE A 124 3.73 6.29 11.45
CA ILE A 124 3.28 5.14 12.25
C ILE A 124 4.54 4.60 12.92
N ALA A 125 4.79 5.07 14.13
CA ALA A 125 5.97 4.71 14.90
C ALA A 125 6.18 3.18 14.88
N GLY A 126 7.37 2.75 14.45
CA GLY A 126 7.77 1.35 14.51
C GLY A 126 7.97 0.63 13.18
N GLY A 127 7.79 1.26 12.02
CA GLY A 127 8.04 0.57 10.74
C GLY A 127 7.00 -0.50 10.40
N LEU A 128 5.76 -0.33 10.89
CA LEU A 128 4.71 -1.33 10.77
C LEU A 128 4.08 -1.35 9.37
N THR A 129 4.27 -2.45 8.64
CA THR A 129 3.54 -2.71 7.38
C THR A 129 2.06 -3.04 7.58
N MET A 130 1.28 -3.08 6.49
CA MET A 130 -0.17 -3.38 6.56
C MET A 130 -0.44 -4.75 7.13
N LEU A 131 0.45 -5.71 6.87
CA LEU A 131 0.36 -7.04 7.44
C LEU A 131 0.56 -7.05 8.95
N HIS A 132 1.48 -6.25 9.50
CA HIS A 132 1.66 -6.17 10.96
C HIS A 132 0.38 -5.72 11.66
N MET A 133 -0.23 -4.64 11.17
CA MET A 133 -1.47 -4.11 11.75
C MET A 133 -2.63 -5.09 11.57
N ALA A 134 -2.80 -5.66 10.37
CA ALA A 134 -3.88 -6.62 10.11
C ALA A 134 -3.74 -7.88 10.99
N ALA A 135 -2.51 -8.36 11.22
CA ALA A 135 -2.22 -9.48 12.10
C ALA A 135 -2.48 -9.15 13.59
N ALA A 136 -2.09 -7.96 14.06
CA ALA A 136 -2.32 -7.52 15.43
C ALA A 136 -3.82 -7.31 15.75
N LEU A 137 -4.58 -6.76 14.80
CA LEU A 137 -5.99 -6.38 14.96
C LEU A 137 -6.96 -7.53 14.72
N GLY A 138 -6.53 -8.60 14.04
CA GLY A 138 -7.32 -9.83 13.86
C GLY A 138 -7.67 -10.54 15.18
N ASN A 139 -7.15 -10.07 16.31
CA ASN A 139 -7.37 -10.60 17.64
C ASN A 139 -8.63 -10.04 18.33
N GLU A 140 -9.13 -8.85 17.94
CA GLU A 140 -10.23 -8.16 18.65
C GLU A 140 -11.56 -8.12 17.87
N ALA A 141 -11.54 -8.17 16.54
CA ALA A 141 -12.74 -8.13 15.71
C ALA A 141 -13.41 -9.52 15.63
N ALA A 142 -14.74 -9.59 15.84
CA ALA A 142 -15.56 -10.81 15.73
C ALA A 142 -15.44 -11.52 14.37
N HIS A 143 -14.95 -10.82 13.34
CA HIS A 143 -14.49 -11.36 12.08
C HIS A 143 -13.03 -10.97 11.94
N GLY A 144 -12.12 -11.78 12.51
CA GLY A 144 -10.69 -11.52 12.42
C GLY A 144 -10.30 -11.15 10.99
N ASN A 145 -9.38 -10.20 10.86
CA ASN A 145 -8.92 -9.59 9.61
C ASN A 145 -8.28 -10.57 8.59
N VAL A 146 -8.62 -11.86 8.62
CA VAL A 146 -8.19 -12.91 7.71
C VAL A 146 -8.41 -12.52 6.24
N GLU A 147 -9.58 -11.96 5.90
CA GLU A 147 -9.83 -11.54 4.52
C GLU A 147 -8.97 -10.33 4.13
N MET A 148 -8.78 -9.36 5.02
CA MET A 148 -7.82 -8.27 4.79
C MET A 148 -6.39 -8.80 4.59
N ILE A 149 -5.96 -9.76 5.41
CA ILE A 149 -4.64 -10.40 5.28
C ILE A 149 -4.53 -11.11 3.93
N LYS A 150 -5.56 -11.84 3.48
CA LYS A 150 -5.60 -12.44 2.14
C LYS A 150 -5.48 -11.38 1.05
N VAL A 151 -6.24 -10.29 1.12
CA VAL A 151 -6.14 -9.18 0.14
C VAL A 151 -4.71 -8.63 0.04
N LEU A 152 -4.08 -8.39 1.19
CA LEU A 152 -2.71 -7.88 1.26
C LEU A 152 -1.71 -8.89 0.67
N ILE A 153 -1.82 -10.17 1.06
CA ILE A 153 -0.99 -11.25 0.54
C ILE A 153 -1.18 -11.43 -0.97
N ASP A 154 -2.41 -11.49 -1.46
CA ASP A 154 -2.73 -11.58 -2.90
C ASP A 154 -2.15 -10.40 -3.68
N SER A 155 -2.00 -9.25 -3.02
CA SER A 155 -1.37 -8.04 -3.56
C SER A 155 0.15 -7.99 -3.37
N LEU A 156 0.78 -9.13 -3.07
CA LEU A 156 2.23 -9.32 -2.91
C LEU A 156 2.82 -8.62 -1.67
N ALA A 157 2.04 -8.45 -0.61
CA ALA A 157 2.59 -8.08 0.68
C ALA A 157 3.62 -9.13 1.15
N ASP A 158 4.76 -8.65 1.65
CA ASP A 158 5.83 -9.49 2.17
C ASP A 158 5.63 -9.71 3.67
N PRO A 159 5.24 -10.93 4.11
CA PRO A 159 5.03 -11.25 5.51
C PRO A 159 6.33 -11.36 6.31
N THR A 160 7.49 -11.34 5.64
CA THR A 160 8.81 -11.51 6.26
C THR A 160 9.44 -10.19 6.70
N LEU A 161 8.93 -9.06 6.22
CA LEU A 161 9.39 -7.73 6.61
C LEU A 161 9.29 -7.56 8.13
N GLN A 162 10.34 -6.97 8.68
CA GLN A 162 10.45 -6.71 10.11
C GLN A 162 10.15 -5.23 10.38
N ASP A 163 9.40 -5.01 11.46
CA ASP A 163 9.24 -3.71 12.09
C ASP A 163 10.59 -3.25 12.72
N SER A 164 10.63 -2.06 13.30
CA SER A 164 11.83 -1.53 13.97
C SER A 164 12.22 -2.31 15.23
N SER A 165 11.34 -3.18 15.72
CA SER A 165 11.58 -4.09 16.85
C SER A 165 12.11 -5.45 16.39
N GLY A 166 12.27 -5.68 15.08
CA GLY A 166 12.68 -6.96 14.51
C GLY A 166 11.55 -7.99 14.39
N ARG A 167 10.31 -7.60 14.66
CA ARG A 167 9.12 -8.48 14.61
C ARG A 167 8.51 -8.50 13.22
N LYS A 168 8.07 -9.66 12.78
CA LYS A 168 7.29 -9.90 11.56
C LYS A 168 5.81 -9.83 11.86
N ALA A 169 4.98 -9.76 10.82
CA ALA A 169 3.53 -9.76 10.99
C ALA A 169 3.02 -10.98 11.79
N ALA A 170 3.60 -12.16 11.58
CA ALA A 170 3.21 -13.38 12.29
C ALA A 170 3.44 -13.31 13.81
N ASP A 171 4.41 -12.52 14.26
CA ASP A 171 4.73 -12.38 15.70
C ASP A 171 3.65 -11.60 16.47
N TYR A 172 2.73 -10.93 15.77
CA TYR A 172 1.58 -10.23 16.35
C TYR A 172 0.28 -11.03 16.32
N ALA A 173 0.23 -12.11 15.54
CA ALA A 173 -0.97 -12.93 15.40
C ALA A 173 -1.11 -13.88 16.60
N THR A 174 -2.25 -13.85 17.27
CA THR A 174 -2.54 -14.83 18.35
C THR A 174 -3.29 -16.06 17.86
N ARG A 175 -3.97 -15.95 16.71
CA ARG A 175 -4.72 -17.06 16.11
C ARG A 175 -3.81 -17.92 15.24
N SER A 176 -3.88 -19.24 15.43
CA SER A 176 -3.04 -20.22 14.72
C SER A 176 -3.28 -20.25 13.21
N ASP A 177 -4.51 -19.99 12.75
CA ASP A 177 -4.86 -19.92 11.33
C ASP A 177 -4.20 -18.73 10.64
N VAL A 178 -4.16 -17.57 11.30
CA VAL A 178 -3.47 -16.37 10.81
C VAL A 178 -1.95 -16.59 10.78
N VAL A 179 -1.37 -17.18 11.83
CA VAL A 179 0.06 -17.53 11.84
C VAL A 179 0.41 -18.48 10.68
N ALA A 180 -0.42 -19.50 10.44
CA ALA A 180 -0.24 -20.41 9.33
C ALA A 180 -0.33 -19.71 7.97
N LEU A 181 -1.30 -18.79 7.80
CA LEU A 181 -1.48 -18.01 6.58
C LEU A 181 -0.28 -17.10 6.27
N LEU A 182 0.31 -16.48 7.29
CA LEU A 182 1.50 -15.64 7.13
C LEU A 182 2.78 -16.47 6.94
N GLY A 183 2.83 -17.66 7.55
CA GLY A 183 3.96 -18.58 7.50
C GLY A 183 4.08 -19.36 6.19
N SER A 184 2.98 -19.66 5.49
CA SER A 184 3.00 -20.42 4.23
C SER A 184 3.79 -19.71 3.13
N ARG A 185 3.66 -18.38 3.02
CA ARG A 185 4.40 -17.57 2.05
C ARG A 185 5.85 -17.25 2.41
N SER A 186 6.27 -17.47 3.66
CA SER A 186 7.66 -17.23 4.08
C SER A 186 8.64 -18.33 3.63
N LYS A 187 8.12 -19.48 3.15
CA LYS A 187 8.92 -20.67 2.80
C LYS A 187 9.19 -20.83 1.29
N GLU A 188 8.67 -19.93 0.47
CA GLU A 188 8.69 -20.04 -1.00
C GLU A 188 9.55 -18.94 -1.68
N ALA A 189 10.37 -18.22 -0.90
CA ALA A 189 11.33 -17.21 -1.36
C ALA A 189 12.73 -17.79 -1.55
#